data_AF-A0A930UY84-F1
#
_entry.id   AF-A0A930UY84-F1
#
_cell.length_a   1.000
_cell.length_b   1.000
_cell.length_c   1.000
_cell.angle_alpha   90.00
_cell.angle_beta   90.00
_cell.angle_gamma   90.00
#
_symmetry.space_group_name_H-M   'P 1'
#
loop_
_entity.id
_entity.type
_entity.pdbx_description
1 polymer ?
#
loop_
_entity_poly.entity_id
_entity_poly.type
_entity_poly.pdbx_seq_one_letter_code
_entity_poly.pdbx_strand_id
1 'polypeptide(L)'
;MPRTDEANSRYGNIDNDFRGNWTSDNLLRKDVQQSGLYTITTPNGTQYNPPSGRSWRVSQEKFNEMVADNRIWFGKSGGNVPRIKRFLSEVQNGIKAISLLKHNEVGHNQEASQELRKIFDGESYFDTPKPIRLLERILTLGAVLDN
;
A
#
# COMPACT_ATOMS: atom_id res chain seq x y z
N MET A 1 -1.41 -9.01 8.31
CA MET A 1 -0.93 -8.07 9.34
C MET A 1 -1.79 -6.83 9.37
N PRO A 2 -2.10 -6.24 10.54
CA PRO A 2 -2.83 -4.99 10.64
C PRO A 2 -2.08 -3.84 9.95
N ARG A 3 -2.83 -2.82 9.49
CA ARG A 3 -2.22 -1.61 8.94
C ARG A 3 -1.58 -0.80 10.06
N THR A 4 -0.50 -0.10 9.74
CA THR A 4 0.15 0.85 10.65
C THR A 4 -0.40 2.27 10.43
N ASP A 5 -0.31 3.12 11.45
CA ASP A 5 -0.68 4.54 11.33
C ASP A 5 0.13 5.26 10.26
N GLU A 6 1.40 4.90 10.10
CA GLU A 6 2.27 5.40 9.04
C GLU A 6 1.79 5.00 7.63
N ALA A 7 1.17 3.83 7.48
CA ALA A 7 0.56 3.46 6.20
C ALA A 7 -0.72 4.27 5.93
N ASN A 8 -1.48 4.58 6.98
CA ASN A 8 -2.72 5.37 6.88
C ASN A 8 -2.45 6.87 6.65
N SER A 9 -1.35 7.42 7.17
CA SER A 9 -1.00 8.84 7.01
C SER A 9 -0.72 9.26 5.55
N ARG A 10 -0.51 8.29 4.65
CA ARG A 10 -0.34 8.50 3.21
C ARG A 10 -1.64 8.78 2.47
N TYR A 11 -2.78 8.59 3.12
CA TYR A 11 -4.10 8.84 2.56
C TYR A 11 -4.60 10.21 3.04
N GLY A 12 -5.25 10.95 2.14
CA GLY A 12 -5.86 12.24 2.46
C GLY A 12 -7.02 12.55 1.53
N ASN A 13 -7.89 13.46 1.95
CA ASN A 13 -9.05 13.87 1.18
C ASN A 13 -8.94 15.34 0.79
N ILE A 14 -8.12 15.62 -0.23
CA ILE A 14 -7.79 16.99 -0.64
C ILE A 14 -8.88 17.66 -1.49
N ASP A 15 -9.85 16.89 -1.96
CA ASP A 15 -10.92 17.31 -2.86
C ASP A 15 -12.32 17.03 -2.28
N ASN A 16 -12.40 16.74 -0.98
CA ASN A 16 -13.63 16.48 -0.24
C ASN A 16 -14.53 15.40 -0.87
N ASP A 17 -13.94 14.34 -1.41
CA ASP A 17 -14.69 13.19 -1.91
C ASP A 17 -15.45 12.50 -0.76
N PHE A 18 -16.74 12.21 -0.97
CA PHE A 18 -17.62 11.64 0.07
C PHE A 18 -17.18 10.24 0.53
N ARG A 19 -16.38 9.52 -0.28
CA ARG A 19 -15.82 8.20 0.08
C ARG A 19 -14.66 8.29 1.08
N GLY A 20 -14.21 9.50 1.40
CA GLY A 20 -13.19 9.77 2.41
C GLY A 20 -11.76 9.73 1.85
N ASN A 21 -10.81 9.44 2.75
CA ASN A 21 -9.38 9.53 2.44
C ASN A 21 -8.96 8.60 1.31
N TRP A 22 -8.15 9.11 0.39
CA TRP A 22 -7.62 8.37 -0.75
C TRP A 22 -6.14 8.67 -0.99
N THR A 23 -5.48 7.87 -1.81
CA THR A 23 -4.12 8.15 -2.25
C THR A 23 -4.00 8.07 -3.78
N SER A 24 -2.99 8.74 -4.33
CA SER A 24 -2.83 8.93 -5.77
C SER A 24 -2.01 7.82 -6.41
N ASP A 25 -2.61 7.06 -7.32
CA ASP A 25 -1.98 5.96 -8.06
C ASP A 25 -1.83 6.28 -9.55
N ASN A 26 -0.93 5.57 -10.23
CA ASN A 26 -0.60 5.79 -11.62
C ASN A 26 -1.64 5.16 -12.56
N LEU A 27 -2.09 5.93 -13.55
CA LEU A 27 -2.95 5.44 -14.63
C LEU A 27 -2.16 4.65 -15.69
N LEU A 28 -0.82 4.69 -15.68
CA LEU A 28 0.01 3.94 -16.61
C LEU A 28 0.21 2.48 -16.16
N ARG A 29 0.31 1.60 -17.16
CA ARG A 29 0.82 0.23 -17.05
C ARG A 29 2.12 0.11 -17.85
N LYS A 30 2.91 -0.92 -17.53
CA LYS A 30 4.26 -1.11 -18.11
C LYS A 30 4.24 -1.64 -19.53
N ASP A 31 3.18 -2.34 -19.92
CA ASP A 31 3.03 -2.96 -21.22
C ASP A 31 2.09 -2.16 -22.12
N VAL A 32 2.20 -2.38 -23.43
CA VAL A 32 1.40 -1.70 -24.44
C VAL A 32 0.19 -2.56 -24.76
N GLN A 33 -1.00 -2.02 -24.50
CA GLN A 33 -2.26 -2.57 -25.00
C GLN A 33 -2.99 -1.54 -25.84
N GLN A 34 -3.53 -1.98 -26.97
CA GLN A 34 -4.23 -1.13 -27.92
C GLN A 34 -5.41 -0.38 -27.28
N SER A 35 -6.13 -1.03 -26.36
CA SER A 35 -7.24 -0.43 -25.61
C SER A 35 -6.80 0.76 -24.74
N GLY A 36 -5.53 0.80 -24.34
CA GLY A 36 -4.93 1.87 -23.53
C GLY A 36 -4.18 2.94 -24.34
N LEU A 37 -4.27 2.91 -25.67
CA LEU A 37 -3.63 3.88 -26.57
C LEU A 37 -4.64 4.91 -27.06
N TYR A 38 -4.91 5.92 -26.24
CA TYR A 38 -5.79 7.03 -26.59
C TYR A 38 -5.33 8.33 -25.91
N THR A 39 -5.74 9.46 -26.47
CA THR A 39 -5.48 10.78 -25.89
C THR A 39 -6.47 11.05 -24.77
N ILE A 40 -5.97 11.50 -23.62
CA ILE A 40 -6.80 12.04 -22.55
C ILE A 40 -6.76 13.55 -22.61
N THR A 41 -7.92 14.19 -22.68
CA THR A 41 -8.08 15.64 -22.50
C THR A 41 -8.50 15.92 -21.07
N THR A 42 -7.71 16.72 -20.36
CA THR A 42 -7.99 17.14 -18.99
C THR A 42 -9.01 18.29 -18.95
N PRO A 43 -9.64 18.58 -17.79
CA PRO A 43 -10.60 19.68 -17.65
C PRO A 43 -10.11 21.05 -18.13
N ASN A 44 -8.81 21.34 -18.03
CA ASN A 44 -8.24 22.60 -18.52
C ASN A 44 -7.83 22.58 -20.01
N GLY A 45 -8.16 21.50 -20.73
CA GLY A 45 -7.86 21.31 -22.15
C GLY A 45 -6.49 20.69 -22.45
N THR A 46 -5.63 20.46 -21.46
CA THR A 46 -4.31 19.81 -21.68
C THR A 46 -4.52 18.38 -22.14
N GLN A 47 -3.78 17.96 -23.17
CA GLN A 47 -3.85 16.63 -23.74
C GLN A 47 -2.65 15.78 -23.32
N TYR A 48 -2.91 14.52 -22.99
CA TYR A 48 -1.90 13.53 -22.63
C TYR A 48 -2.04 12.26 -23.46
N ASN A 49 -0.93 11.84 -24.04
CA ASN A 49 -0.76 10.52 -24.62
C ASN A 49 0.05 9.63 -23.67
N PRO A 50 -0.17 8.30 -23.69
CA PRO A 50 0.70 7.41 -22.94
C PRO A 50 2.12 7.50 -23.53
N PRO A 51 3.18 7.50 -22.70
CA PRO A 51 4.56 7.47 -23.19
C PRO A 51 4.84 6.24 -24.04
N SER A 52 5.84 6.33 -24.94
CA SER A 52 6.28 5.18 -25.74
C SER A 52 6.62 3.97 -24.87
N GLY A 53 6.21 2.78 -25.31
CA GLY A 53 6.37 1.53 -24.56
C GLY A 53 5.43 1.35 -23.37
N ARG A 54 4.45 2.25 -23.17
CA ARG A 54 3.41 2.14 -22.14
C ARG A 54 2.02 2.37 -22.73
N SER A 55 1.00 2.03 -21.96
CA SER A 55 -0.39 2.35 -22.27
C SER A 55 -1.12 2.78 -21.00
N TRP A 56 -2.30 3.37 -21.14
CA TRP A 56 -3.21 3.58 -20.00
C TRP A 56 -3.70 2.24 -19.47
N ARG A 57 -3.92 2.16 -18.16
CA ARG A 57 -4.31 0.94 -17.44
C ARG A 57 -5.70 0.45 -17.82
N VAL A 58 -6.57 1.35 -18.28
CA VAL A 58 -7.98 1.11 -18.58
C VAL A 58 -8.31 1.58 -20.00
N SER A 59 -9.34 1.01 -20.61
CA SER A 59 -9.87 1.47 -21.89
C SER A 59 -10.41 2.90 -21.80
N GLN A 60 -10.56 3.58 -22.94
CA GLN A 60 -11.13 4.93 -22.97
C GLN A 60 -12.55 4.97 -22.38
N GLU A 61 -13.37 3.97 -22.68
CA GLU A 61 -14.70 3.82 -22.11
C GLU A 61 -14.66 3.73 -20.58
N LYS A 62 -13.82 2.83 -20.05
CA LYS A 62 -13.67 2.68 -18.61
C LYS A 62 -13.07 3.91 -17.94
N PHE A 63 -12.17 4.62 -18.62
CA PHE A 63 -11.64 5.89 -18.15
C PHE A 63 -12.76 6.92 -17.98
N ASN A 64 -13.65 7.05 -18.97
CA ASN A 64 -14.77 7.99 -18.90
C ASN A 64 -15.74 7.64 -17.77
N GLU A 65 -16.03 6.35 -17.54
CA GLU A 65 -16.79 5.90 -16.37
C GLU A 65 -16.11 6.31 -15.06
N MET A 66 -14.79 6.13 -14.96
CA MET A 66 -14.02 6.52 -13.78
C MET A 66 -13.99 8.03 -13.57
N VAL A 67 -13.99 8.83 -14.64
CA VAL A 67 -14.12 10.29 -14.55
C VAL A 67 -15.50 10.67 -14.03
N ALA A 68 -16.58 10.07 -14.55
CA ALA A 68 -17.94 10.31 -14.09
C ALA A 68 -18.14 9.92 -12.62
N ASP A 69 -17.49 8.84 -12.17
CA ASP A 69 -17.48 8.40 -10.77
C ASP A 69 -16.44 9.15 -9.91
N ASN A 70 -15.88 10.27 -10.38
CA ASN A 70 -14.88 11.08 -9.64
C ASN A 70 -13.68 10.25 -9.10
N ARG A 71 -13.27 9.19 -9.80
CA ARG A 71 -12.13 8.33 -9.43
C ARG A 71 -10.82 8.77 -10.08
N ILE A 72 -10.89 9.74 -10.99
CA ILE A 72 -9.71 10.31 -11.65
C ILE A 72 -9.42 11.68 -11.05
N TRP A 73 -8.17 11.88 -10.65
CA TRP A 73 -7.68 13.15 -10.14
C TRP A 73 -6.76 13.82 -11.17
N PHE A 74 -7.08 15.07 -11.51
CA PHE A 74 -6.38 15.88 -12.51
C PHE A 74 -5.48 16.96 -11.89
N GLY A 75 -5.17 16.86 -10.59
CA GLY A 75 -4.48 17.92 -9.87
C GLY A 75 -5.42 19.05 -9.43
N LYS A 76 -4.92 19.94 -8.57
CA LYS A 76 -5.70 21.09 -8.09
C LYS A 76 -6.12 22.06 -9.21
N SER A 77 -5.31 22.19 -10.25
CA SER A 77 -5.57 23.03 -11.43
C SER A 77 -6.36 22.33 -12.53
N GLY A 78 -6.65 21.03 -12.38
CA GLY A 78 -7.36 20.25 -13.40
C GLY A 78 -6.56 19.99 -14.69
N GLY A 79 -5.23 20.17 -14.66
CA GLY A 79 -4.37 20.06 -15.85
C GLY A 79 -3.26 19.03 -15.75
N ASN A 80 -3.15 18.30 -14.64
CA ASN A 80 -2.07 17.34 -14.47
C ASN A 80 -2.36 16.04 -15.22
N VAL A 81 -1.30 15.26 -15.45
CA VAL A 81 -1.43 13.87 -15.90
C VAL A 81 -2.44 13.14 -15.00
N PRO A 82 -3.49 12.51 -15.57
CA PRO A 82 -4.54 11.87 -14.81
C PRO A 82 -4.00 10.78 -13.87
N ARG A 83 -4.48 10.77 -12.63
CA ARG A 83 -4.12 9.80 -11.60
C ARG A 83 -5.38 9.09 -11.08
N ILE A 84 -5.24 7.85 -10.66
CA ILE A 84 -6.34 7.08 -10.06
C ILE A 84 -6.40 7.40 -8.56
N LYS A 85 -7.58 7.70 -8.04
CA LYS A 85 -7.83 7.76 -6.59
C LYS A 85 -7.99 6.34 -6.05
N ARG A 86 -7.20 5.98 -5.06
CA ARG A 86 -7.32 4.72 -4.30
C ARG A 86 -7.88 5.02 -2.93
N PHE A 87 -9.17 4.77 -2.73
CA PHE A 87 -9.85 5.07 -1.48
C PHE A 87 -9.44 4.10 -0.39
N LEU A 88 -9.17 4.62 0.82
CA LEU A 88 -8.78 3.82 1.98
C LEU A 88 -9.87 2.79 2.32
N SER A 89 -11.14 3.16 2.15
CA SER A 89 -12.33 2.32 2.37
C SER A 89 -12.43 1.13 1.42
N GLU A 90 -11.78 1.18 0.26
CA GLU A 90 -11.81 0.13 -0.77
C GLU A 90 -10.57 -0.77 -0.73
N VAL A 91 -9.55 -0.42 0.05
CA VAL A 91 -8.31 -1.21 0.15
C VAL A 91 -8.47 -2.26 1.24
N GLN A 92 -8.21 -3.52 0.89
CA GLN A 92 -8.21 -4.65 1.84
C GLN A 92 -7.48 -4.30 3.14
N ASN A 93 -8.07 -4.68 4.26
CA ASN A 93 -7.46 -4.45 5.57
C ASN A 93 -6.15 -5.23 5.70
N GLY A 94 -5.09 -4.48 5.99
CA GLY A 94 -3.77 -5.01 6.31
C GLY A 94 -2.67 -4.62 5.32
N ILE A 95 -1.45 -5.05 5.63
CA ILE A 95 -0.28 -4.90 4.76
C ILE A 95 0.26 -6.28 4.39
N LYS A 96 0.82 -6.38 3.17
CA LYS A 96 1.58 -7.57 2.77
C LYS A 96 2.77 -7.72 3.70
N ALA A 97 3.03 -8.95 4.15
CA ALA A 97 4.17 -9.25 4.98
C ALA A 97 5.47 -8.92 4.22
N ILE A 98 6.39 -8.24 4.91
CA ILE A 98 7.73 -7.94 4.38
C ILE A 98 8.65 -9.11 4.75
N SER A 99 9.41 -9.61 3.79
CA SER A 99 10.33 -10.74 4.00
C SER A 99 11.52 -10.40 4.91
N LEU A 100 11.91 -9.12 4.97
CA LEU A 100 12.94 -8.62 5.87
C LEU A 100 12.31 -8.23 7.22
N LEU A 101 12.67 -8.94 8.29
CA LEU A 101 12.26 -8.66 9.65
C LEU A 101 13.38 -7.91 10.37
N LYS A 102 13.15 -6.66 10.74
CA LYS A 102 14.19 -5.84 11.37
C LYS A 102 14.23 -6.07 12.88
N HIS A 103 15.42 -5.97 13.49
CA HIS A 103 15.60 -6.21 14.93
C HIS A 103 14.75 -5.30 15.83
N ASN A 104 14.42 -4.09 15.39
CA ASN A 104 13.53 -3.20 16.15
C ASN A 104 12.08 -3.74 16.20
N GLU A 105 11.67 -4.51 15.20
CA GLU A 105 10.33 -5.10 15.10
C GLU A 105 10.24 -6.45 15.82
N VAL A 106 11.24 -7.31 15.63
CA VAL A 106 11.21 -8.72 16.08
C VAL A 106 12.22 -9.06 17.18
N GLY A 107 12.95 -8.06 17.67
CA GLY A 107 13.97 -8.22 18.68
C GLY A 107 15.33 -8.67 18.15
N HIS A 108 16.29 -8.78 19.06
CA HIS A 108 17.67 -9.20 18.81
C HIS A 108 18.17 -10.18 19.87
N ASN A 109 19.33 -10.80 19.65
CA ASN A 109 19.85 -11.86 20.54
C ASN A 109 19.93 -11.45 22.02
N GLN A 110 20.39 -10.23 22.32
CA GLN A 110 20.46 -9.75 23.70
C GLN A 110 19.08 -9.66 24.38
N GLU A 111 18.02 -9.31 23.65
CA GLU A 111 16.65 -9.28 24.15
C GLU A 111 16.19 -10.70 24.45
N ALA A 112 16.43 -11.65 23.54
CA ALA A 112 16.10 -13.06 23.77
C ALA A 112 16.75 -13.64 25.03
N SER A 113 18.02 -13.32 25.28
CA SER A 113 18.71 -13.76 26.51
C SER A 113 18.12 -13.12 27.77
N GLN A 114 17.71 -11.85 27.70
CA GLN A 114 17.06 -11.16 28.82
C GLN A 114 15.66 -11.72 29.11
N GLU A 115 14.87 -11.98 28.06
CA GLU A 115 13.55 -12.61 28.15
C GLU A 115 13.66 -14.00 28.80
N LEU A 116 14.62 -14.81 28.37
CA LEU A 116 14.84 -16.14 28.94
C LEU A 116 15.19 -16.07 30.43
N ARG A 117 16.17 -15.24 30.80
CA ARG A 117 16.56 -15.06 32.21
C ARG A 117 15.39 -14.57 33.06
N LYS A 118 14.54 -13.70 32.52
CA LYS A 118 13.34 -13.22 33.23
C LYS A 118 12.33 -14.33 33.52
N ILE A 119 12.23 -15.34 32.65
CA ILE A 119 11.35 -16.51 32.84
C ILE A 119 11.93 -17.47 33.90
N PHE A 120 13.25 -17.55 33.99
CA PHE A 120 13.98 -18.52 34.80
C PHE A 120 14.71 -17.88 35.99
N ASP A 121 14.13 -16.83 36.60
CA ASP A 121 14.65 -16.19 37.82
C ASP A 121 16.13 -15.76 37.76
N GLY A 122 16.61 -15.37 36.58
CA GLY A 122 17.98 -14.94 36.32
C GLY A 122 18.88 -16.02 35.70
N GLU A 123 18.44 -17.28 35.71
CA GLU A 123 19.21 -18.41 35.20
C GLU A 123 19.17 -18.49 33.66
N SER A 124 20.26 -18.99 33.10
CA SER A 124 20.47 -19.09 31.65
C SER A 124 20.58 -20.55 31.23
N TYR A 125 19.45 -21.18 30.90
CA TYR A 125 19.40 -22.59 30.51
C TYR A 125 19.66 -22.85 29.01
N PHE A 126 19.65 -21.81 28.18
CA PHE A 126 19.91 -21.91 26.75
C PHE A 126 20.89 -20.83 26.30
N ASP A 127 21.84 -21.20 25.45
CA ASP A 127 22.90 -20.30 24.99
C ASP A 127 22.43 -19.34 23.89
N THR A 128 21.48 -19.76 23.05
CA THR A 128 21.03 -19.00 21.87
C THR A 128 19.50 -18.95 21.72
N PRO A 129 18.76 -18.47 22.74
CA PRO A 129 17.32 -18.30 22.63
C PRO A 129 16.96 -17.34 21.49
N LYS A 130 15.77 -17.51 20.92
CA LYS A 130 15.19 -16.57 19.95
C LYS A 130 14.24 -15.60 20.66
N PRO A 131 14.15 -14.33 20.22
CA PRO A 131 13.24 -13.38 20.84
C PRO A 131 11.79 -13.84 20.73
N ILE A 132 11.00 -13.60 21.78
CA ILE A 132 9.56 -13.94 21.80
C ILE A 132 8.83 -13.25 20.64
N ARG A 133 9.11 -11.97 20.41
CA ARG A 133 8.51 -11.18 19.31
C ARG A 133 8.77 -11.77 17.92
N LEU A 134 9.91 -12.42 17.70
CA LEU A 134 10.20 -13.10 16.44
C LEU A 134 9.27 -14.31 16.25
N LEU A 135 9.10 -15.12 17.30
CA LEU A 135 8.23 -16.29 17.26
C LEU A 135 6.77 -15.90 17.06
N GLU A 136 6.28 -14.91 17.81
CA GLU A 136 4.93 -14.34 17.65
C GLU A 136 4.69 -13.85 16.23
N ARG A 137 5.69 -13.17 15.63
CA ARG A 137 5.61 -12.68 14.25
C ARG A 137 5.52 -13.83 13.25
N ILE A 138 6.32 -14.88 13.41
CA ILE A 138 6.27 -16.06 12.53
C ILE A 138 4.91 -16.76 12.66
N LEU A 139 4.42 -16.95 13.88
CA LEU A 139 3.11 -17.55 14.13
C LEU A 139 1.98 -16.72 13.51
N THR A 140 2.01 -15.39 13.66
CA THR A 140 1.01 -14.50 13.04
C THR A 140 0.99 -14.57 11.51
N LEU A 141 2.15 -14.86 10.89
CA LEU A 141 2.27 -14.97 9.43
C LEU A 141 1.93 -16.36 8.91
N GLY A 142 2.29 -17.41 9.66
CA GLY A 142 2.15 -18.81 9.26
C GLY A 142 0.84 -19.46 9.71
N ALA A 143 0.23 -18.97 10.79
CA ALA A 143 -1.09 -19.43 11.20
C ALA A 143 -2.15 -18.69 10.36
N VAL A 144 -2.89 -19.45 9.56
CA VAL A 144 -4.16 -18.97 9.01
C VAL A 144 -5.11 -18.92 10.20
N LEU A 145 -5.38 -17.72 10.70
CA LEU A 145 -6.56 -17.51 11.52
C LEU A 145 -7.74 -17.54 10.54
N ASP A 146 -8.50 -18.64 10.56
CA ASP A 146 -9.82 -18.69 9.95
C ASP A 146 -10.66 -17.58 10.59
N ASN A 147 -10.88 -16.50 9.84
CA ASN A 147 -11.78 -15.40 10.18
C ASN A 147 -12.98 -15.46 9.24
#